data_AF-A0A2E0S901-F1
#
_entry.id   AF-A0A2E0S901-F1
#
_cell.length_a   1.000
_cell.length_b   1.000
_cell.length_c   1.000
_cell.angle_alpha   90.00
_cell.angle_beta   90.00
_cell.angle_gamma   90.00
#
_symmetry.space_group_name_H-M   'P 1'
#
loop_
_entity.id
_entity.type
_entity.pdbx_description
1 polymer ?
#
loop_
_entity_poly.entity_id
_entity_poly.type
_entity_poly.pdbx_seq_one_letter_code
_entity_poly.pdbx_strand_id
1 'polypeptide(L)'
;MNRNISRFALCLLAFLVGAMVALGSEPLHSEVKQIDFYSLNPDTRLKLFTETRVIELVITNPIAGEAVARVSQDGATFGLPRNVILMGATRGQQQGALSLIEMGVIRTGLKLELGLRNRMAENRLLTQPLNRIELSNNPGSVH
;
A
#
# COMPACT_ATOMS: atom_id res chain seq x y z
N MET A 1 44.17 27.17 30.60
CA MET A 1 43.56 25.96 29.99
C MET A 1 42.21 26.35 29.41
N ASN A 2 42.05 26.22 28.09
CA ASN A 2 41.08 26.95 27.26
C ASN A 2 39.60 26.57 27.49
N ARG A 3 38.89 27.42 28.23
CA ARG A 3 37.43 27.37 28.50
C ARG A 3 36.57 27.41 27.23
N ASN A 4 37.15 27.80 26.08
CA ASN A 4 36.47 27.86 24.79
C ASN A 4 36.34 26.48 24.10
N ILE A 5 37.19 25.50 24.41
CA ILE A 5 37.16 24.17 23.76
C ILE A 5 35.96 23.34 24.25
N SER A 6 35.57 23.47 25.53
CA SER A 6 34.42 22.74 26.08
C SER A 6 33.07 23.14 25.48
N ARG A 7 32.92 24.36 24.96
CA ARG A 7 31.67 24.82 24.33
C ARG A 7 31.49 24.28 22.92
N PHE A 8 32.58 24.17 22.15
CA PHE A 8 32.56 23.56 20.83
C PHE A 8 32.27 22.05 20.88
N ALA A 9 32.86 21.34 21.85
CA ALA A 9 32.63 19.91 22.02
C ALA A 9 31.15 19.58 22.36
N LEU A 10 30.49 20.43 23.15
CA LEU A 10 29.09 20.23 23.54
C LEU A 10 28.12 20.42 22.37
N CYS A 11 28.36 21.41 21.51
CA CYS A 11 27.55 21.65 20.31
C CYS A 11 27.70 20.52 19.28
N LEU A 12 28.90 19.95 19.14
CA LEU A 12 29.16 18.86 18.20
C LEU A 12 28.47 17.56 18.63
N LEU A 13 28.44 17.29 19.94
CA LEU A 13 27.69 16.18 20.53
C LEU A 13 26.17 16.33 20.34
N ALA A 14 25.63 17.54 20.54
CA ALA A 14 24.21 17.82 20.29
C ALA A 14 23.84 17.65 18.81
N PHE A 15 24.72 18.03 17.89
CA PHE A 15 24.51 17.84 16.45
C PHE A 15 24.53 16.36 16.05
N LEU A 16 25.45 15.57 16.62
CA LEU A 16 25.53 14.12 16.37
C LEU A 16 24.33 13.35 16.92
N VAL A 17 23.81 13.72 18.09
CA VAL A 17 22.60 13.12 18.66
C VAL A 17 21.36 13.48 17.82
N GLY A 18 21.25 14.73 17.34
CA GLY A 18 20.16 15.14 16.44
C GLY A 18 20.16 14.39 15.11
N ALA A 19 21.34 14.12 14.54
CA ALA A 19 21.47 13.37 13.28
C ALA A 19 21.06 11.89 13.41
N MET A 20 21.30 11.25 14.56
CA MET A 20 20.86 9.86 14.79
C MET A 20 19.34 9.73 14.95
N VAL A 21 18.67 10.73 15.53
CA VAL A 21 17.19 10.71 15.66
C VAL A 21 16.52 10.88 14.30
N ALA A 22 17.09 11.70 13.41
CA ALA A 22 16.54 11.93 12.07
C ALA A 22 16.65 10.72 11.12
N LEU A 23 17.60 9.80 11.37
CA LEU A 23 17.81 8.59 10.56
C LEU A 23 17.06 7.35 11.10
N GLY A 24 16.48 7.42 12.29
CA GLY A 24 15.82 6.28 12.94
C GLY A 24 14.31 6.15 12.68
N SER A 25 13.72 7.06 11.93
CA SER A 25 12.26 7.13 11.74
C SER A 25 11.88 7.11 10.27
N GLU A 26 12.25 6.05 9.56
CA GLU A 26 11.52 5.73 8.32
C GLU A 26 10.08 5.35 8.71
N PRO A 27 9.06 5.97 8.11
CA PRO A 27 7.69 5.62 8.42
C PRO A 27 7.45 4.15 8.05
N LEU A 28 6.94 3.35 9.00
CA LEU A 28 6.60 1.92 8.80
C LEU A 28 5.68 1.68 7.59
N HIS A 29 4.94 2.71 7.19
CA HIS A 29 4.04 2.71 6.06
C HIS A 29 4.35 3.89 5.14
N SER A 30 4.57 3.61 3.85
CA SER A 30 4.65 4.65 2.83
C SER A 30 3.28 4.81 2.18
N GLU A 31 2.73 6.03 2.24
CA GLU A 31 1.53 6.37 1.49
C GLU A 31 1.90 6.63 0.03
N VAL A 32 1.18 5.99 -0.89
CA VAL A 32 1.43 6.11 -2.33
C VAL A 32 0.13 6.40 -3.10
N LYS A 33 0.24 7.11 -4.21
CA LYS A 33 -0.93 7.44 -5.05
C LYS A 33 -1.26 6.36 -6.08
N GLN A 34 -0.27 5.58 -6.47
CA GLN A 34 -0.39 4.56 -7.49
C GLN A 34 0.61 3.44 -7.19
N ILE A 35 0.20 2.21 -7.49
CA ILE A 35 1.06 1.04 -7.52
C ILE A 35 0.84 0.30 -8.83
N ASP A 36 1.93 -0.04 -9.51
CA ASP A 36 1.92 -1.12 -10.50
C ASP A 36 2.17 -2.42 -9.76
N PHE A 37 1.16 -3.29 -9.64
CA PHE A 37 1.31 -4.49 -8.84
C PHE A 37 2.18 -5.56 -9.50
N TYR A 38 2.52 -5.44 -10.79
CA TYR A 38 3.50 -6.32 -11.44
C TYR A 38 4.94 -6.02 -10.98
N SER A 39 5.18 -4.82 -10.44
CA SER A 39 6.48 -4.43 -9.89
C SER A 39 6.71 -4.89 -8.45
N LEU A 40 5.67 -5.44 -7.79
CA LEU A 40 5.74 -5.86 -6.41
C LEU A 40 6.39 -7.24 -6.27
N ASN A 41 6.94 -7.49 -5.10
CA ASN A 41 7.39 -8.83 -4.72
C ASN A 41 6.22 -9.64 -4.13
N PRO A 42 6.28 -10.98 -4.20
CA PRO A 42 5.47 -11.83 -3.33
C PRO A 42 5.63 -11.42 -1.86
N ASP A 43 4.59 -11.66 -1.06
CA ASP A 43 4.44 -11.30 0.35
C ASP A 43 4.39 -9.78 0.63
N THR A 44 4.39 -8.93 -0.40
CA THR A 44 4.16 -7.50 -0.23
C THR A 44 2.79 -7.25 0.39
N ARG A 45 2.75 -6.44 1.44
CA ARG A 45 1.53 -6.11 2.18
C ARG A 45 1.06 -4.70 1.86
N LEU A 46 -0.20 -4.58 1.48
CA LEU A 46 -0.87 -3.33 1.16
C LEU A 46 -2.07 -3.15 2.06
N LYS A 47 -2.34 -1.90 2.44
CA LYS A 47 -3.65 -1.48 2.94
C LYS A 47 -4.27 -0.50 1.98
N LEU A 48 -5.45 -0.86 1.47
CA LEU A 48 -6.24 -0.01 0.61
C LEU A 48 -7.40 0.55 1.43
N PHE A 49 -7.54 1.86 1.44
CA PHE A 49 -8.60 2.52 2.17
C PHE A 49 -9.66 3.01 1.17
N THR A 50 -10.91 2.80 1.55
CA THR A 50 -12.08 3.36 0.89
C THR A 50 -12.82 4.25 1.88
N GLU A 51 -13.92 4.86 1.47
CA GLU A 51 -14.75 5.66 2.38
C GLU A 51 -15.29 4.85 3.57
N THR A 52 -15.59 3.56 3.36
CA THR A 52 -16.32 2.75 4.36
C THR A 52 -15.54 1.53 4.88
N ARG A 53 -14.41 1.20 4.25
CA ARG A 53 -13.69 -0.06 4.51
C ARG A 53 -12.19 0.08 4.31
N VAL A 54 -11.46 -0.78 5.02
CA VAL A 54 -10.04 -1.05 4.80
C VAL A 54 -9.90 -2.45 4.23
N ILE A 55 -9.11 -2.58 3.17
CA ILE A 55 -8.79 -3.85 2.52
C ILE A 55 -7.31 -4.10 2.72
N GLU A 56 -6.97 -5.11 3.49
CA GLU A 56 -5.60 -5.63 3.58
C GLU A 56 -5.38 -6.61 2.43
N LEU A 57 -4.29 -6.43 1.68
CA LEU A 57 -3.84 -7.33 0.64
C LEU A 57 -2.46 -7.87 0.98
N VAL A 58 -2.26 -9.17 0.77
CA VAL A 58 -0.95 -9.79 0.70
C VAL A 58 -0.78 -10.34 -0.70
N ILE A 59 0.20 -9.82 -1.44
CA ILE A 59 0.47 -10.26 -2.81
C ILE A 59 1.07 -11.66 -2.77
N THR A 60 0.49 -12.61 -3.49
CA THR A 60 1.01 -13.99 -3.57
C THR A 60 1.69 -14.27 -4.90
N ASN A 61 1.14 -13.73 -5.99
CA ASN A 61 1.73 -13.81 -7.32
C ASN A 61 1.50 -12.50 -8.09
N PRO A 62 2.50 -11.59 -8.10
CA PRO A 62 2.41 -10.31 -8.80
C PRO A 62 2.07 -10.46 -10.29
N ILE A 63 2.70 -11.42 -10.98
CA ILE A 63 2.56 -11.65 -12.42
C ILE A 63 1.14 -12.10 -12.77
N ALA A 64 0.54 -12.96 -11.94
CA ALA A 64 -0.84 -13.41 -12.12
C ALA A 64 -1.87 -12.42 -11.52
N GLY A 65 -1.42 -11.40 -10.80
CA GLY A 65 -2.27 -10.50 -10.02
C GLY A 65 -2.93 -11.18 -8.83
N GLU A 66 -2.40 -12.29 -8.32
CA GLU A 66 -3.04 -13.02 -7.22
C GLU A 66 -2.64 -12.42 -5.87
N ALA A 67 -3.64 -12.30 -4.99
CA ALA A 67 -3.47 -11.83 -3.64
C ALA A 67 -4.45 -12.50 -2.67
N VAL A 68 -4.12 -12.45 -1.39
CA VAL A 68 -5.05 -12.74 -0.30
C VAL A 68 -5.59 -11.42 0.24
N ALA A 69 -6.90 -11.26 0.22
CA ALA A 69 -7.59 -10.08 0.72
C ALA A 69 -8.29 -10.35 2.06
N ARG A 70 -8.23 -9.38 2.97
CA ARG A 70 -9.07 -9.28 4.16
C ARG A 70 -9.73 -7.93 4.21
N VAL A 71 -10.97 -7.87 4.68
CA VAL A 71 -11.76 -6.62 4.71
C VAL A 71 -12.15 -6.29 6.16
N SER A 72 -12.00 -5.02 6.52
CA SER A 72 -12.39 -4.42 7.81
C SER A 72 -13.31 -3.24 7.54
N GLN A 73 -14.29 -2.99 8.42
CA GLN A 73 -15.08 -1.75 8.39
C GLN A 73 -14.37 -0.61 9.15
N ASP A 74 -13.64 -0.97 10.21
CA ASP A 74 -13.01 -0.07 11.18
C ASP A 74 -11.47 0.01 11.05
N GLY A 75 -10.87 -0.83 10.19
CA GLY A 75 -9.42 -0.98 10.09
C GLY A 75 -8.75 -1.74 11.25
N ALA A 76 -9.52 -2.26 12.22
CA ALA A 76 -9.01 -3.00 13.37
C ALA A 76 -9.39 -4.49 13.32
N THR A 77 -10.64 -4.80 12.97
CA THR A 77 -11.15 -6.18 12.96
C THR A 77 -11.36 -6.70 11.54
N PHE A 78 -10.40 -7.47 11.06
CA PHE A 78 -10.43 -8.03 9.71
C PHE A 78 -11.17 -9.35 9.63
N GLY A 79 -12.09 -9.45 8.67
CA GLY A 79 -12.78 -10.69 8.34
C GLY A 79 -11.86 -11.79 7.80
N LEU A 80 -12.48 -12.90 7.39
CA LEU A 80 -11.77 -14.07 6.87
C LEU A 80 -10.99 -13.75 5.58
N PRO A 81 -9.78 -14.32 5.41
CA PRO A 81 -9.00 -14.16 4.19
C PRO A 81 -9.68 -14.81 2.98
N ARG A 82 -9.56 -14.15 1.82
CA ARG A 82 -10.09 -14.64 0.54
C ARG A 82 -9.07 -14.44 -0.56
N ASN A 83 -8.91 -15.46 -1.40
CA ASN A 83 -8.09 -15.33 -2.61
C ASN A 83 -8.82 -14.46 -3.62
N VAL A 84 -8.10 -13.50 -4.19
CA VAL A 84 -8.59 -12.57 -5.21
C VAL A 84 -7.57 -12.45 -6.33
N ILE A 85 -8.06 -12.09 -7.51
CA ILE A 85 -7.24 -11.69 -8.64
C ILE A 85 -7.40 -10.20 -8.83
N LEU A 86 -6.34 -9.44 -8.58
CA LEU A 86 -6.25 -8.02 -8.88
C LEU A 86 -6.29 -7.84 -10.40
N MET A 87 -7.21 -7.01 -10.88
CA MET A 87 -7.31 -6.71 -12.32
C MET A 87 -6.68 -5.37 -12.63
N GLY A 88 -7.22 -4.30 -12.07
CA GLY A 88 -6.74 -2.95 -12.36
C GLY A 88 -7.65 -1.84 -11.85
N ALA A 89 -7.22 -0.61 -12.09
CA ALA A 89 -7.91 0.58 -11.67
C ALA A 89 -8.97 0.98 -12.70
N THR A 90 -10.15 1.39 -12.24
CA THR A 90 -11.25 1.77 -13.12
C THR A 90 -12.13 2.85 -12.50
N ARG A 91 -12.80 3.63 -13.36
CA ARG A 91 -13.90 4.52 -12.95
C ARG A 91 -15.21 3.74 -12.72
N GLY A 92 -15.26 2.46 -13.10
CA GLY A 92 -16.47 1.65 -13.19
C GLY A 92 -17.16 1.82 -14.55
N GLN A 93 -18.46 1.52 -14.62
CA GLN A 93 -19.21 1.66 -15.86
C GLN A 93 -19.18 3.11 -16.37
N GLN A 94 -18.78 3.28 -17.63
CA GLN A 94 -18.84 4.55 -18.35
C GLN A 94 -20.08 4.57 -19.26
N GLN A 95 -20.42 5.74 -19.80
CA GLN A 95 -21.54 5.89 -20.74
C GLN A 95 -21.38 4.88 -21.90
N GLY A 96 -22.41 4.05 -22.13
CA GLY A 96 -22.37 2.99 -23.15
C GLY A 96 -21.96 1.60 -22.64
N ALA A 97 -22.05 1.34 -21.33
CA ALA A 97 -21.83 0.03 -20.69
C ALA A 97 -20.40 -0.54 -20.73
N LEU A 98 -19.45 0.15 -21.35
CA LEU A 98 -18.04 -0.22 -21.33
C LEU A 98 -17.37 0.29 -20.04
N SER A 99 -16.64 -0.60 -19.37
CA SER A 99 -15.74 -0.26 -18.26
C SER A 99 -14.31 -0.29 -18.80
N LEU A 100 -13.61 0.84 -18.77
CA LEU A 100 -12.18 0.88 -19.06
C LEU A 100 -11.40 0.55 -17.79
N ILE A 101 -10.52 -0.44 -17.87
CA ILE A 101 -9.70 -0.90 -16.76
C ILE A 101 -8.23 -0.68 -17.13
N GLU A 102 -7.52 0.06 -16.30
CA GLU A 102 -6.06 0.17 -16.34
C GLU A 102 -5.47 -1.07 -15.64
N MET A 103 -5.21 -2.11 -16.43
CA MET A 103 -4.73 -3.41 -15.93
C MET A 103 -3.38 -3.28 -15.21
N GLY A 104 -3.19 -4.01 -14.12
CA GLY A 104 -1.92 -3.99 -13.37
C GLY A 104 -1.80 -2.87 -12.35
N VAL A 105 -2.76 -1.94 -12.32
CA VAL A 105 -2.61 -0.70 -11.56
C VAL A 105 -3.61 -0.62 -10.40
N ILE A 106 -3.13 -0.17 -9.24
CA ILE A 106 -3.94 0.30 -8.11
C ILE A 106 -3.72 1.81 -8.02
N ARG A 107 -4.79 2.61 -7.92
CA ARG A 107 -4.69 4.08 -7.95
C ARG A 107 -5.71 4.73 -7.03
N THR A 108 -5.29 5.75 -6.28
CA THR A 108 -6.22 6.58 -5.50
C THR A 108 -7.17 7.36 -6.42
N GLY A 109 -8.38 7.64 -5.94
CA GLY A 109 -9.47 8.26 -6.69
C GLY A 109 -10.20 7.32 -7.66
N LEU A 110 -9.69 6.11 -7.88
CA LEU A 110 -10.32 5.09 -8.73
C LEU A 110 -10.77 3.88 -7.92
N LYS A 111 -11.69 3.10 -8.49
CA LYS A 111 -12.09 1.79 -7.98
C LYS A 111 -11.05 0.77 -8.40
N LEU A 112 -10.86 -0.27 -7.59
CA LEU A 112 -10.10 -1.45 -7.95
C LEU A 112 -11.07 -2.56 -8.38
N GLU A 113 -10.81 -3.16 -9.53
CA GLU A 113 -11.52 -4.36 -9.99
C GLU A 113 -10.81 -5.63 -9.53
N LEU A 114 -11.58 -6.52 -8.91
CA LEU A 114 -11.14 -7.78 -8.32
C LEU A 114 -11.91 -8.94 -8.93
N GLY A 115 -11.21 -9.99 -9.34
CA GLY A 115 -11.81 -11.29 -9.67
C GLY A 115 -11.90 -12.15 -8.41
N LEU A 116 -13.11 -12.59 -8.06
CA LEU A 116 -13.33 -13.58 -7.01
C LEU A 116 -13.15 -14.97 -7.62
N ARG A 117 -12.13 -15.73 -7.19
CA ARG A 117 -11.77 -17.06 -7.73
C ARG A 117 -11.22 -17.06 -9.16
N ASN A 118 -11.82 -16.33 -10.10
CA ASN A 118 -11.40 -16.26 -11.50
C ASN A 118 -11.61 -14.85 -12.11
N ARG A 119 -11.23 -14.67 -13.38
CA ARG A 119 -11.31 -13.39 -14.12
C ARG A 119 -12.61 -13.18 -14.91
N MET A 120 -13.58 -14.11 -14.81
CA MET A 120 -14.85 -14.02 -15.54
C MET A 120 -15.69 -12.86 -15.00
N ALA A 121 -16.39 -12.15 -15.90
CA ALA A 121 -17.14 -10.93 -15.59
C ALA A 121 -18.13 -11.09 -14.42
N GLU A 122 -18.82 -12.22 -14.34
CA GLU A 122 -19.79 -12.56 -13.28
C GLU A 122 -19.16 -12.67 -11.89
N ASN A 123 -17.87 -12.95 -11.81
CA ASN A 123 -17.13 -13.09 -10.56
C ASN A 123 -16.33 -11.83 -10.21
N ARG A 124 -16.57 -10.72 -10.92
CA ARG A 124 -15.85 -9.48 -10.68
C ARG A 124 -16.57 -8.61 -9.66
N LEU A 125 -15.77 -7.98 -8.81
CA LEU A 125 -16.20 -7.05 -7.80
C LEU A 125 -15.43 -5.74 -7.96
N LEU A 126 -16.15 -4.63 -7.89
CA LEU A 126 -15.56 -3.30 -7.85
C LEU A 126 -15.56 -2.78 -6.41
N THR A 127 -14.43 -2.27 -5.97
CA THR A 127 -14.36 -1.53 -4.71
C THR A 127 -15.09 -0.18 -4.83
N GLN A 128 -15.33 0.46 -3.69
CA GLN A 128 -15.46 1.92 -3.68
C GLN A 128 -14.15 2.58 -4.12
N PRO A 129 -14.17 3.85 -4.56
CA PRO A 129 -12.94 4.57 -4.88
C PRO A 129 -11.95 4.54 -3.71
N LEU A 130 -10.69 4.27 -4.03
CA LEU A 130 -9.62 4.24 -3.05
C LEU A 130 -9.26 5.68 -2.64
N ASN A 131 -9.27 6.00 -1.35
CA ASN A 131 -8.84 7.32 -0.87
C ASN A 131 -7.36 7.33 -0.46
N ARG A 132 -6.82 6.18 -0.03
CA ARG A 132 -5.44 6.04 0.41
C ARG A 132 -4.91 4.63 0.14
N ILE A 133 -3.62 4.54 -0.17
CA ILE A 133 -2.90 3.28 -0.34
C ILE A 133 -1.66 3.34 0.54
N GLU A 134 -1.51 2.38 1.44
CA GLU A 134 -0.33 2.23 2.29
C GLU A 134 0.41 0.96 1.90
N LEU A 135 1.70 1.10 1.62
CA LEU A 135 2.63 0.00 1.46
C LEU A 135 3.32 -0.23 2.80
N SER A 136 3.25 -1.46 3.32
CA SER A 136 4.03 -1.81 4.51
C SER A 136 5.43 -2.19 4.07
N ASN A 137 6.44 -1.45 4.55
CA ASN A 137 7.82 -1.87 4.38
C ASN A 137 8.02 -3.09 5.25
N ASN A 138 8.21 -4.25 4.63
CA ASN A 138 8.62 -5.42 5.37
C ASN A 138 10.07 -5.17 5.80
N PRO A 139 10.43 -5.15 7.09
CA PRO A 139 11.78 -4.85 7.56
C PRO A 139 12.84 -5.93 7.19
N GLY A 140 12.56 -6.76 6.17
CA GLY A 140 13.42 -7.83 5.67
C GLY A 140 14.02 -7.60 4.29
N SER A 141 13.71 -6.49 3.59
CA SER A 141 14.34 -6.18 2.29
C SER A 141 15.41 -5.11 2.46
N VAL A 142 16.56 -5.50 3.02
CA VAL A 142 17.82 -4.79 2.86
C VAL A 142 18.44 -5.30 1.55
N HIS A 143 18.55 -4.43 0.55
CA HIS A 143 19.48 -4.59 -0.57
C HIS A 143 20.38 -3.37 -0.62
#